data_AF-A0A959YLM0-F1
#
_entry.id   AF-A0A959YLM0-F1
#
_cell.length_a   1.000
_cell.length_b   1.000
_cell.length_c   1.000
_cell.angle_alpha   90.00
_cell.angle_beta   90.00
_cell.angle_gamma   90.00
#
_symmetry.space_group_name_H-M   'P 1'
#
loop_
_entity.id
_entity.type
_entity.pdbx_description
1 polymer ?
#
loop_
_entity_poly.entity_id
_entity_poly.type
_entity_poly.pdbx_seq_one_letter_code
_entity_poly.pdbx_strand_id
1 'polypeptide(L)' 'YVSAENKEEADRIFAGLSAGGDVEVPLAESPWNTYFGMFRDKYGIEWMVDCVL' A
#
# COMPACT_ATOMS: atom_id res chain seq x y z
N TYR A 1 9.18 -0.08 1.65
CA TYR A 1 8.29 -0.26 2.80
C TYR A 1 7.94 1.10 3.35
N VAL A 2 6.64 1.35 3.57
CA VAL A 2 6.11 2.62 4.06
C VAL A 2 5.02 2.32 5.09
N SER A 3 5.20 2.80 6.31
CA SER A 3 4.16 2.79 7.34
C SER A 3 3.43 4.13 7.31
N ALA A 4 2.14 4.11 7.03
CA ALA A 4 1.25 5.27 7.07
C ALA A 4 0.65 5.46 8.47
N GLU A 5 0.33 6.69 8.82
CA GLU A 5 -0.24 7.05 10.13
C GLU A 5 -1.73 6.73 10.26
N ASN A 6 -2.45 6.65 9.13
CA ASN A 6 -3.88 6.33 9.07
C ASN A 6 -4.26 5.75 7.70
N LYS A 7 -5.51 5.26 7.59
CA LYS A 7 -6.09 4.70 6.36
C LYS A 7 -6.05 5.69 5.20
N GLU A 8 -6.38 6.96 5.44
CA GLU A 8 -6.44 7.99 4.40
C GLU A 8 -5.05 8.30 3.82
N GLU A 9 -4.01 8.25 4.63
CA GLU A 9 -2.63 8.35 4.17
C GLU A 9 -2.19 7.10 3.39
N ALA A 10 -2.51 5.90 3.90
CA ALA A 10 -2.22 4.65 3.19
C ALA A 10 -2.88 4.62 1.80
N ASP A 11 -4.15 5.02 1.69
CA ASP A 11 -4.88 5.12 0.41
C ASP A 11 -4.20 6.10 -0.55
N ARG A 12 -3.78 7.28 -0.07
CA ARG A 12 -3.10 8.29 -0.90
C ARG A 12 -1.75 7.78 -1.41
N ILE A 13 -0.95 7.18 -0.54
CA ILE A 13 0.38 6.65 -0.90
C ILE A 13 0.23 5.50 -1.90
N PHE A 14 -0.67 4.56 -1.61
CA PHE A 14 -0.91 3.40 -2.47
C PHE A 14 -1.41 3.84 -3.85
N ALA A 15 -2.42 4.71 -3.92
CA ALA A 15 -2.96 5.19 -5.20
C ALA A 15 -1.92 5.98 -6.02
N GLY A 16 -1.08 6.77 -5.37
CA GLY A 16 -0.07 7.59 -6.04
C GLY A 16 1.10 6.75 -6.59
N LEU A 17 1.63 5.85 -5.77
CA LEU A 17 2.83 5.07 -6.13
C LEU A 17 2.51 3.84 -7.00
N SER A 18 1.33 3.24 -6.86
CA SER A 18 0.90 2.12 -7.71
C SER A 18 0.46 2.54 -9.11
N ALA A 19 0.32 3.85 -9.37
CA ALA A 19 -0.12 4.37 -10.65
C ALA A 19 0.81 3.95 -11.81
N GLY A 20 0.28 3.16 -12.74
CA GLY A 20 1.04 2.61 -13.87
C GLY A 20 1.97 1.46 -13.51
N GLY A 21 1.87 0.95 -12.28
CA GLY A 21 2.52 -0.27 -11.81
C GLY A 21 1.59 -1.49 -11.86
N ASP A 22 1.98 -2.53 -11.15
CA ASP A 22 1.22 -3.78 -10.99
C ASP A 22 0.88 -4.01 -9.52
N VAL A 23 -0.40 -4.17 -9.22
CA VAL A 23 -0.89 -4.41 -7.85
C VAL A 23 -0.87 -5.90 -7.58
N GLU A 24 0.00 -6.32 -6.66
CA GLU A 24 0.18 -7.72 -6.29
C GLU A 24 -0.76 -8.11 -5.14
N VAL A 25 -0.90 -7.21 -4.16
CA VAL A 25 -1.84 -7.32 -3.04
C VAL A 25 -2.60 -6.01 -2.93
N PRO A 26 -3.90 -5.98 -3.23
CA PRO A 26 -4.72 -4.79 -3.05
C PRO A 26 -4.68 -4.31 -1.60
N LEU A 27 -4.67 -2.99 -1.41
CA LEU A 27 -4.73 -2.39 -0.09
C LEU A 27 -6.05 -2.79 0.60
N ALA A 28 -5.97 -3.51 1.71
CA ALA A 28 -7.12 -4.06 2.42
C ALA A 28 -6.84 -4.23 3.92
N GLU A 29 -7.91 -4.30 4.72
CA GLU A 29 -7.81 -4.64 6.14
C GLU A 29 -7.41 -6.11 6.31
N SER A 30 -6.42 -6.35 7.17
CA SER A 30 -5.95 -7.68 7.53
C SER A 30 -6.59 -8.13 8.85
N PRO A 31 -6.65 -9.45 9.09
CA PRO A 31 -7.12 -10.01 10.37
C PRO A 31 -6.30 -9.57 11.60
N TRP A 32 -5.12 -8.99 11.41
CA TRP A 32 -4.22 -8.56 12.47
C TRP A 32 -4.36 -7.07 12.81
N ASN A 33 -5.51 -6.47 12.47
CA ASN A 33 -5.80 -5.06 12.72
C ASN A 33 -4.76 -4.13 12.04
N THR A 34 -4.42 -4.47 10.80
CA THR A 34 -3.58 -3.64 9.93
C THR A 34 -4.29 -3.39 8.61
N TYR A 35 -3.88 -2.36 7.90
CA TYR A 35 -4.31 -2.05 6.55
C TYR A 35 -3.08 -2.15 5.65
N PHE A 36 -3.02 -3.18 4.80
CA PHE A 36 -1.80 -3.58 4.10
C PHE A 36 -2.04 -3.77 2.61
N GLY A 37 -1.05 -3.39 1.80
CA GLY A 37 -1.03 -3.60 0.36
C GLY A 37 0.39 -3.67 -0.19
N MET A 38 0.53 -4.30 -1.35
CA MET A 38 1.81 -4.50 -2.04
C MET A 38 1.65 -4.34 -3.55
N PHE A 39 2.61 -3.66 -4.18
CA PHE A 39 2.62 -3.44 -5.62
C PHE A 39 4.05 -3.21 -6.12
N ARG A 40 4.28 -3.41 -7.41
CA ARG A 40 5.46 -2.90 -8.12
C ARG A 40 5.08 -1.64 -8.88
N ASP A 41 5.84 -0.56 -8.71
CA ASP A 41 5.59 0.67 -9.45
C ASP A 41 6.01 0.55 -10.93
N LYS A 42 5.75 1.59 -11.72
CA LYS A 42 6.08 1.64 -13.16
C LYS A 42 7.59 1.53 -13.48
N TYR A 43 8.45 1.64 -12.48
CA TYR A 43 9.91 1.48 -12.62
C TYR A 43 10.38 0.10 -12.14
N GLY A 44 9.45 -0.76 -11.70
CA GLY A 44 9.73 -2.09 -11.19
C GLY A 44 10.18 -2.12 -9.73
N ILE A 45 10.02 -1.02 -8.98
CA ILE A 45 10.35 -0.96 -7.56
C ILE A 45 9.20 -1.57 -6.77
N GLU A 46 9.53 -2.51 -5.89
CA GLU A 46 8.56 -3.16 -5.01
C GLU A 46 8.26 -2.30 -3.78
N TRP A 47 6.98 -2.06 -3.54
CA TRP A 47 6.47 -1.27 -2.44
C TRP A 47 5.51 -2.10 -1.59
N MET A 48 5.64 -1.93 -0.28
CA MET A 48 4.70 -2.41 0.73
C MET A 48 4.24 -1.21 1.53
N VAL A 49 2.93 -1.06 1.65
CA VAL A 49 2.28 0.00 2.42
C VAL A 49 1.50 -0.67 3.54
N ASP A 50 1.72 -0.23 4.77
CA ASP A 50 0.95 -0.69 5.92
C ASP A 50 0.52 0.46 6.84
N CYS A 51 -0.55 0.25 7.59
CA CYS A 51 -1.01 1.13 8.66
C CYS A 51 -1.63 0.26 9.77
N VAL A 52 -1.37 0.59 11.04
CA VAL A 52 -2.06 -0.05 12.16
C VAL A 52 -3.44 0.58 12.32
N LEU A 53 -4.46 -0.25 12.53
CA LEU A 53 -5.86 0.18 12.70
C LEU A 53 -6.26 0.42 14.15
#